data_AF-A0A3B8UXC6-F1
#
_entry.id   AF-A0A3B8UXC6-F1
#
_cell.length_a   1.000
_cell.length_b   1.000
_cell.length_c   1.000
_cell.angle_alpha   90.00
_cell.angle_beta   90.00
_cell.angle_gamma   90.00
#
_symmetry.space_group_name_H-M   'P 1'
#
loop_
_entity.id
_entity.type
_entity.pdbx_description
1 polymer ?
#
loop_
_entity_poly.entity_id
_entity_poly.type
_entity_poly.pdbx_seq_one_letter_code
_entity_poly.pdbx_strand_id
1 'polypeptide(L)'
;GGSKRAPTTPAAAPRHVADVRRASRAADADAVPRIVCDRQGGRSHYREWLQGCFPDASIRILGETDSISRYRLDDPAGGFVIGFETGSEDRHLPIALASMTAKYLRELAMIRMNRFFKSHVPDLKPTAGYVQDGRRFVGEITPVIETVGIDRAEFIRTS
;
A
#
# COMPACT_ATOMS: atom_id res chain seq x y z
N GLY A 1 -16.00 -14.29 7.57
CA GLY A 1 -16.01 -13.06 8.39
C GLY A 1 -15.34 -11.95 7.61
N GLY A 2 -16.11 -10.96 7.17
CA GLY A 2 -15.68 -9.94 6.21
C GLY A 2 -14.57 -9.04 6.75
N SER A 3 -13.43 -9.05 6.05
CA SER A 3 -12.34 -8.10 6.22
C SER A 3 -12.81 -6.73 5.71
N LYS A 4 -13.24 -5.86 6.62
CA LYS A 4 -13.51 -4.44 6.33
C LYS A 4 -12.17 -3.72 6.15
N ARG A 5 -11.61 -3.74 4.95
CA ARG A 5 -10.55 -2.81 4.55
C ARG A 5 -11.21 -1.61 3.86
N ALA A 6 -10.82 -0.42 4.29
CA ALA A 6 -11.42 0.84 3.91
C ALA A 6 -11.40 1.03 2.37
N PRO A 7 -12.48 1.54 1.75
CA PRO A 7 -12.46 1.86 0.34
C PRO A 7 -11.37 2.90 0.08
N THR A 8 -10.55 2.68 -0.93
CA THR A 8 -9.63 3.68 -1.47
C THR A 8 -10.40 4.97 -1.70
N THR A 9 -10.11 5.99 -0.89
CA THR A 9 -10.82 7.27 -0.94
C THR A 9 -10.64 7.88 -2.32
N PRO A 10 -11.71 8.39 -2.98
CA PRO A 10 -11.65 8.95 -4.34
C PRO A 10 -10.56 10.00 -4.54
N ALA A 11 -10.20 10.73 -3.48
CA ALA A 11 -9.17 11.78 -3.50
C ALA A 11 -7.72 11.27 -3.65
N ALA A 12 -7.44 10.01 -3.34
CA ALA A 12 -6.06 9.48 -3.37
C ALA A 12 -5.61 9.08 -4.79
N ALA A 13 -6.55 8.65 -5.63
CA ALA A 13 -6.24 8.13 -6.96
C ALA A 13 -5.64 9.21 -7.90
N PRO A 14 -6.19 10.43 -8.02
CA PRO A 14 -5.65 11.46 -8.91
C PRO A 14 -4.22 11.87 -8.54
N ARG A 15 -3.91 12.00 -7.23
CA ARG A 15 -2.57 12.35 -6.75
C ARG A 15 -1.54 11.29 -7.16
N HIS A 16 -1.86 10.01 -6.95
CA HIS A 16 -0.95 8.93 -7.30
C HIS A 16 -0.69 8.84 -8.81
N VAL A 17 -1.73 9.03 -9.64
CA VAL A 17 -1.59 9.08 -11.10
C VAL A 17 -0.68 10.24 -11.53
N ALA A 18 -0.79 11.41 -10.91
CA ALA A 18 0.07 12.55 -11.21
C ALA A 18 1.55 12.26 -10.90
N ASP A 19 1.83 11.61 -9.76
CA ASP A 19 3.19 11.23 -9.38
C ASP A 19 3.78 10.18 -10.35
N VAL A 20 2.99 9.17 -10.72
CA VAL A 20 3.40 8.16 -11.71
C VAL A 20 3.70 8.79 -13.07
N ARG A 21 2.83 9.67 -13.56
CA ARG A 21 3.07 10.39 -14.83
C ARG A 21 4.35 11.21 -14.79
N ARG A 22 4.61 11.91 -13.68
CA ARG A 22 5.83 12.71 -13.52
C ARG A 22 7.07 11.82 -13.59
N ALA A 23 7.07 10.69 -12.89
CA ALA A 23 8.18 9.74 -12.90
C ALA A 23 8.38 9.10 -14.29
N SER A 24 7.30 8.70 -14.97
CA SER A 24 7.38 8.12 -16.31
C SER A 24 7.93 9.10 -17.33
N ARG A 25 7.45 10.36 -17.34
CA ARG A 25 7.94 11.41 -18.26
C ARG A 25 9.41 11.76 -18.05
N ALA A 26 9.91 11.64 -16.83
CA ALA A 26 11.32 11.87 -16.54
C ALA A 26 12.22 10.76 -17.11
N ALA A 27 11.68 9.53 -17.27
CA ALA A 27 12.39 8.41 -17.87
C ALA A 27 12.22 8.36 -19.40
N ASP A 28 11.03 8.69 -19.91
CA ASP A 28 10.68 8.71 -21.32
C ASP A 28 9.50 9.69 -21.54
N ALA A 29 9.72 10.72 -22.35
CA ALA A 29 8.76 11.80 -22.58
C ALA A 29 7.44 11.32 -23.22
N ASP A 30 7.49 10.21 -23.97
CA ASP A 30 6.36 9.64 -24.71
C ASP A 30 5.73 8.43 -24.01
N ALA A 31 6.23 8.06 -22.81
CA ALA A 31 5.72 6.91 -22.07
C ALA A 31 4.25 7.10 -21.65
N VAL A 32 3.45 6.06 -21.91
CA VAL A 32 2.08 5.93 -21.38
C VAL A 32 2.13 5.03 -20.14
N PRO A 33 2.09 5.59 -18.92
CA PRO A 33 2.21 4.80 -17.71
C PRO A 33 1.09 3.78 -17.56
N ARG A 34 1.44 2.61 -17.04
CA ARG A 34 0.51 1.56 -16.65
C ARG A 34 0.48 1.40 -15.15
N ILE A 35 -0.71 1.52 -14.58
CA ILE A 35 -0.99 1.43 -13.15
C ILE A 35 -1.84 0.17 -12.94
N VAL A 36 -1.46 -0.66 -11.99
CA VAL A 36 -2.22 -1.86 -11.64
C VAL A 36 -2.54 -1.82 -10.16
N CYS A 37 -3.80 -2.07 -9.84
CA CYS A 37 -4.35 -2.06 -8.50
C CYS A 37 -4.98 -3.42 -8.22
N ASP A 38 -4.92 -3.85 -6.95
CA ASP A 38 -5.70 -5.00 -6.53
C ASP A 38 -7.20 -4.67 -6.56
N ARG A 39 -7.97 -5.59 -7.12
CA ARG A 39 -9.42 -5.53 -7.07
C ARG A 39 -9.89 -5.85 -5.65
N GLN A 40 -10.50 -4.88 -4.97
CA GLN A 40 -11.05 -5.07 -3.61
C GLN A 40 -12.58 -5.16 -3.66
N GLY A 41 -13.12 -6.27 -3.15
CA GLY A 41 -14.57 -6.55 -3.13
C GLY A 41 -15.13 -7.05 -4.47
N GLY A 42 -16.45 -7.15 -4.57
CA GLY A 42 -17.16 -7.69 -5.75
C GLY A 42 -17.27 -6.73 -6.94
N ARG A 43 -16.60 -5.56 -6.91
CA ARG A 43 -16.68 -4.58 -8.00
C ARG A 43 -15.83 -5.05 -9.18
N SER A 44 -16.49 -5.32 -10.30
CA SER A 44 -15.91 -5.67 -11.61
C SER A 44 -15.93 -4.54 -12.64
N HIS A 45 -16.69 -3.46 -12.37
CA HIS A 45 -16.82 -2.31 -13.26
C HIS A 45 -16.39 -1.03 -12.51
N TYR A 46 -15.37 -0.35 -13.02
CA TYR A 46 -14.75 0.82 -12.41
C TYR A 46 -14.91 2.08 -13.26
N ARG A 47 -15.50 2.01 -14.46
CA ARG A 47 -15.61 3.16 -15.38
C ARG A 47 -16.24 4.39 -14.72
N GLU A 48 -17.40 4.23 -14.08
CA GLU A 48 -18.11 5.35 -13.44
C GLU A 48 -17.33 5.93 -12.26
N TRP A 49 -16.71 5.06 -11.45
CA TRP A 49 -15.86 5.50 -10.34
C TRP A 49 -14.63 6.26 -10.83
N LEU A 50 -14.01 5.78 -11.91
CA LEU A 50 -12.90 6.44 -12.57
C LEU A 50 -13.33 7.79 -13.17
N GLN A 51 -14.52 7.88 -13.77
CA GLN A 51 -15.05 9.13 -14.30
C GLN A 51 -15.24 10.17 -13.17
N GLY A 52 -15.69 9.73 -11.99
CA GLY A 52 -15.79 10.61 -10.83
C GLY A 52 -14.43 11.08 -10.30
N CYS A 53 -13.38 10.26 -10.44
CA CYS A 53 -12.02 10.63 -10.04
C CYS A 53 -11.30 11.50 -11.08
N PHE A 54 -11.63 11.32 -12.36
CA PHE A 54 -11.03 12.02 -13.49
C PHE A 54 -12.14 12.60 -14.39
N PRO A 55 -12.79 13.71 -13.98
CA PRO A 55 -13.95 14.25 -14.68
C PRO A 55 -13.65 14.63 -16.14
N ASP A 56 -12.44 15.15 -16.40
CA ASP A 56 -12.02 15.62 -17.72
C ASP A 56 -11.38 14.52 -18.59
N ALA A 57 -11.24 13.30 -18.06
CA ALA A 57 -10.63 12.20 -18.80
C ALA A 57 -11.65 11.53 -19.72
N SER A 58 -11.23 11.28 -20.96
CA SER A 58 -11.89 10.32 -21.83
C SER A 58 -11.48 8.90 -21.40
N ILE A 59 -12.47 8.04 -21.13
CA ILE A 59 -12.24 6.69 -20.62
C ILE A 59 -12.64 5.66 -21.67
N ARG A 60 -11.66 4.87 -22.12
CA ARG A 60 -11.86 3.70 -22.98
C ARG A 60 -11.71 2.42 -22.17
N ILE A 61 -12.72 1.55 -22.24
CA ILE A 61 -12.62 0.20 -21.67
C ILE A 61 -11.71 -0.63 -22.57
N LEU A 62 -10.62 -1.14 -22.01
CA LEU A 62 -9.70 -2.04 -22.71
C LEU A 62 -10.05 -3.52 -22.48
N GLY A 63 -10.73 -3.82 -21.38
CA GLY A 63 -11.26 -5.15 -21.11
C GLY A 63 -11.87 -5.25 -19.71
N GLU A 64 -13.03 -5.89 -19.60
CA GLU A 64 -13.68 -6.21 -18.34
C GLU A 64 -14.01 -7.70 -18.33
N THR A 65 -13.38 -8.43 -17.44
CA THR A 65 -13.57 -9.86 -17.19
C THR A 65 -13.70 -10.10 -15.69
N ASP A 66 -14.03 -11.34 -15.33
CA ASP A 66 -14.15 -11.78 -13.94
C ASP A 66 -12.86 -11.58 -13.13
N SER A 67 -11.70 -11.51 -13.78
CA SER A 67 -10.40 -11.34 -13.11
C SER A 67 -9.69 -10.01 -13.39
N ILE A 68 -10.09 -9.28 -14.45
CA ILE A 68 -9.39 -8.06 -14.91
C ILE A 68 -10.40 -6.98 -15.32
N SER A 69 -10.25 -5.76 -14.79
CA SER A 69 -10.90 -4.56 -15.34
C SER A 69 -9.85 -3.57 -15.76
N ARG A 70 -9.75 -3.22 -17.04
CA ARG A 70 -8.68 -2.37 -17.57
C ARG A 70 -9.26 -1.23 -18.38
N TYR A 71 -8.73 -0.04 -18.14
CA TYR A 71 -9.18 1.20 -18.73
C TYR A 71 -7.99 2.01 -19.21
N ARG A 72 -8.14 2.65 -20.37
CA ARG A 72 -7.28 3.74 -20.79
C ARG A 72 -7.99 5.04 -20.48
N LEU A 73 -7.27 5.96 -19.86
CA LEU A 73 -7.72 7.31 -19.59
C LEU A 73 -6.80 8.28 -20.32
N ASP A 74 -7.39 9.16 -21.11
CA ASP A 74 -6.67 10.25 -21.78
C ASP A 74 -7.30 11.57 -21.32
N ASP A 75 -6.47 12.43 -20.70
CA ASP A 75 -6.82 13.77 -20.23
C ASP A 75 -5.76 14.79 -20.70
N PRO A 76 -5.94 16.11 -20.45
CA PRO A 76 -4.97 17.13 -20.87
C PRO A 76 -3.54 16.97 -20.33
N ALA A 77 -3.36 16.23 -19.22
CA ALA A 77 -2.05 15.94 -18.65
C ALA A 77 -1.40 14.66 -19.20
N GLY A 78 -2.08 13.93 -20.11
CA GLY A 78 -1.54 12.81 -20.88
C GLY A 78 -2.30 11.49 -20.70
N GLY A 79 -1.96 10.48 -21.48
CA GLY A 79 -2.59 9.15 -21.37
C GLY A 79 -2.05 8.33 -20.20
N PHE A 80 -2.87 7.45 -19.62
CA PHE A 80 -2.44 6.35 -18.77
C PHE A 80 -3.38 5.15 -18.90
N VAL A 81 -2.88 3.98 -18.51
CA VAL A 81 -3.67 2.75 -18.42
C VAL A 81 -3.79 2.35 -16.95
N ILE A 82 -5.00 2.11 -16.46
CA ILE A 82 -5.24 1.57 -15.13
C ILE A 82 -5.93 0.21 -15.21
N GLY A 83 -5.43 -0.78 -14.45
CA GLY A 83 -5.99 -2.12 -14.35
C GLY A 83 -6.33 -2.48 -12.90
N PHE A 84 -7.48 -3.13 -12.70
CA PHE A 84 -7.88 -3.75 -11.45
C PHE A 84 -7.88 -5.26 -11.63
N GLU A 85 -6.94 -5.94 -11.01
CA GLU A 85 -6.71 -7.37 -11.20
C GLU A 85 -6.84 -8.11 -9.86
N THR A 86 -7.43 -9.30 -9.87
CA THR A 86 -7.46 -10.20 -8.71
C THR A 86 -6.17 -11.04 -8.68
N GLY A 87 -5.44 -11.06 -7.57
CA GLY A 87 -4.18 -11.81 -7.45
C GLY A 87 -3.03 -11.18 -8.23
N SER A 88 -2.94 -9.84 -8.24
CA SER A 88 -1.96 -9.11 -9.05
C SER A 88 -0.51 -9.30 -8.58
N GLU A 89 -0.31 -9.82 -7.36
CA GLU A 89 1.02 -10.15 -6.80
C GLU A 89 1.80 -11.16 -7.65
N ASP A 90 1.13 -12.07 -8.36
CA ASP A 90 1.79 -13.12 -9.17
C ASP A 90 2.11 -12.69 -10.62
N ARG A 91 1.62 -11.52 -11.06
CA ARG A 91 1.57 -11.17 -12.50
C ARG A 91 2.29 -9.89 -12.89
N HIS A 92 2.67 -9.05 -11.93
CA HIS A 92 3.36 -7.78 -12.20
C HIS A 92 4.61 -7.65 -11.34
N LEU A 93 5.78 -7.79 -11.98
CA LEU A 93 7.09 -7.67 -11.33
C LEU A 93 7.23 -6.40 -10.47
N PRO A 94 6.74 -5.20 -10.86
CA PRO A 94 6.82 -4.02 -10.01
C PRO A 94 5.96 -4.11 -8.73
N ILE A 95 4.81 -4.79 -8.78
CA ILE A 95 3.94 -5.01 -7.63
C ILE A 95 4.57 -6.04 -6.69
N ALA A 96 5.05 -7.15 -7.25
CA ALA A 96 5.78 -8.16 -6.49
C ALA A 96 7.01 -7.54 -5.81
N LEU A 97 7.77 -6.72 -6.53
CA LEU A 97 8.93 -6.02 -5.99
C LEU A 97 8.54 -5.05 -4.87
N ALA A 98 7.54 -4.20 -5.06
CA ALA A 98 7.09 -3.29 -4.00
C ALA A 98 6.61 -4.05 -2.75
N SER A 99 5.88 -5.16 -2.94
CA SER A 99 5.41 -6.03 -1.85
C SER A 99 6.59 -6.70 -1.13
N MET A 100 7.57 -7.21 -1.87
CA MET A 100 8.81 -7.79 -1.33
C MET A 100 9.64 -6.74 -0.58
N THR A 101 9.79 -5.54 -1.13
CA THR A 101 10.51 -4.43 -0.49
C THR A 101 9.81 -4.00 0.79
N ALA A 102 8.48 -3.87 0.79
CA ALA A 102 7.71 -3.54 1.98
C ALA A 102 7.86 -4.61 3.07
N LYS A 103 7.77 -5.90 2.71
CA LYS A 103 8.00 -7.03 3.62
C LYS A 103 9.42 -7.02 4.17
N TYR A 104 10.42 -6.82 3.30
CA TYR A 104 11.82 -6.76 3.70
C TYR A 104 12.13 -5.60 4.66
N LEU A 105 11.64 -4.39 4.35
CA LEU A 105 11.81 -3.22 5.23
C LEU A 105 11.11 -3.41 6.57
N ARG A 106 9.91 -4.02 6.58
CA ARG A 106 9.21 -4.39 7.80
C ARG A 106 10.06 -5.35 8.66
N GLU A 107 10.57 -6.43 8.08
CA GLU A 107 11.40 -7.39 8.82
C GLU A 107 12.67 -6.73 9.37
N LEU A 108 13.31 -5.87 8.57
CA LEU A 108 14.50 -5.16 9.01
C LEU A 108 14.22 -4.18 10.16
N ALA A 109 13.10 -3.46 10.12
CA ALA A 109 12.63 -2.62 11.22
C ALA A 109 12.33 -3.45 12.47
N MET A 110 11.65 -4.59 12.33
CA MET A 110 11.37 -5.51 13.44
C MET A 110 12.65 -6.04 14.08
N ILE A 111 13.66 -6.42 13.30
CA ILE A 111 14.96 -6.90 13.81
C ILE A 111 15.66 -5.79 14.60
N ARG A 112 15.71 -4.56 14.08
CA ARG A 112 16.34 -3.43 14.76
C ARG A 112 15.63 -3.08 16.06
N MET A 113 14.30 -3.04 16.03
CA MET A 113 13.47 -2.77 17.21
C MET A 113 13.69 -3.83 18.30
N ASN A 114 13.61 -5.13 17.94
CA ASN A 114 13.86 -6.22 18.87
C ASN A 114 15.27 -6.14 19.46
N ARG A 115 16.29 -5.83 18.65
CA ARG A 115 17.67 -5.66 19.12
C ARG A 115 17.81 -4.50 20.10
N PHE A 116 17.21 -3.36 19.79
CA PHE A 116 17.24 -2.17 20.65
C PHE A 116 16.63 -2.48 22.02
N PHE A 117 15.43 -3.06 22.09
CA PHE A 117 14.84 -3.35 23.40
C PHE A 117 15.54 -4.49 24.13
N LYS A 118 16.07 -5.49 23.41
CA LYS A 118 16.85 -6.57 24.02
C LYS A 118 18.16 -6.08 24.65
N SER A 119 18.76 -5.00 24.15
CA SER A 119 19.94 -4.41 24.80
C SER A 119 19.62 -3.73 26.13
N HIS A 120 18.34 -3.40 26.38
CA HIS A 120 17.86 -2.81 27.64
C HIS A 120 17.21 -3.86 28.56
N VAL A 121 16.61 -4.91 27.98
CA VAL A 121 15.97 -6.03 28.70
C VAL A 121 16.58 -7.34 28.17
N PRO A 122 17.62 -7.88 28.84
CA PRO A 122 18.39 -9.02 28.33
C PRO A 122 17.56 -10.27 28.00
N ASP A 123 16.54 -10.56 28.82
CA ASP A 123 15.67 -11.73 28.69
C ASP A 123 14.43 -11.49 27.81
N LEU A 124 14.37 -10.35 27.12
CA LEU A 124 13.25 -9.98 26.26
C LEU A 124 13.10 -10.96 25.10
N LYS A 125 11.94 -11.62 25.04
CA LYS A 125 11.59 -12.47 23.89
C LYS A 125 11.13 -11.59 22.72
N PRO A 126 11.65 -11.81 21.50
CA PRO A 126 11.31 -10.98 20.35
C PRO A 126 9.81 -11.06 20.00
N THR A 127 9.31 -10.01 19.37
CA THR A 127 7.93 -9.89 18.86
C THR A 127 7.92 -9.93 17.34
N ALA A 128 6.85 -10.49 16.76
CA ALA A 128 6.52 -10.35 15.35
C ALA A 128 5.49 -9.23 15.11
N GLY A 129 4.95 -8.64 16.17
CA GLY A 129 3.98 -7.55 16.14
C GLY A 129 2.54 -8.01 15.94
N TYR A 130 2.23 -9.30 16.12
CA TYR A 130 0.83 -9.74 16.18
C TYR A 130 0.20 -9.35 17.51
N VAL A 131 -1.11 -9.16 17.54
CA VAL A 131 -1.83 -8.56 18.69
C VAL A 131 -1.46 -9.21 20.03
N GLN A 132 -1.43 -10.54 20.10
CA GLN A 132 -1.13 -11.26 21.34
C GLN A 132 0.36 -11.15 21.72
N ASP A 133 1.26 -11.37 20.76
CA ASP A 133 2.70 -11.30 21.01
C ASP A 133 3.18 -9.87 21.31
N GLY A 134 2.55 -8.87 20.67
CA GLY A 134 2.88 -7.46 20.77
C GLY A 134 2.43 -6.88 22.10
N ARG A 135 1.26 -7.28 22.62
CA ARG A 135 0.82 -6.89 23.96
C ARG A 135 1.77 -7.36 25.05
N ARG A 136 2.25 -8.61 24.96
CA ARG A 136 3.29 -9.15 25.85
C ARG A 136 4.57 -8.31 25.76
N PHE A 137 5.06 -8.11 24.54
CA PHE A 137 6.30 -7.35 24.30
C PHE A 137 6.20 -5.94 24.85
N VAL A 138 5.11 -5.21 24.58
CA VAL A 138 4.84 -3.86 25.11
C VAL A 138 4.84 -3.84 26.63
N GLY A 139 4.26 -4.85 27.29
CA GLY A 139 4.32 -4.98 28.75
C GLY A 139 5.76 -5.10 29.26
N GLU A 140 6.58 -5.94 28.63
CA GLU A 140 7.98 -6.17 29.01
C GLU A 140 8.89 -4.95 28.77
N ILE A 141 8.62 -4.12 27.74
CA ILE A 141 9.45 -2.95 27.40
C ILE A 141 8.94 -1.63 27.97
N THR A 142 7.80 -1.61 28.65
CA THR A 142 7.21 -0.37 29.22
C THR A 142 8.20 0.42 30.08
N PRO A 143 8.99 -0.20 30.98
CA PRO A 143 10.00 0.53 31.75
C PRO A 143 11.07 1.21 30.87
N VAL A 144 11.44 0.60 29.75
CA VAL A 144 12.43 1.14 28.81
C VAL A 144 11.84 2.32 28.02
N ILE A 145 10.59 2.19 27.56
CA ILE A 145 9.88 3.27 26.88
C ILE A 145 9.86 4.54 27.75
N GLU A 146 9.54 4.38 29.04
CA GLU A 146 9.50 5.49 30.01
C GLU A 146 10.89 6.06 30.28
N THR A 147 11.91 5.21 30.41
CA THR A 147 13.29 5.63 30.69
C THR A 147 13.93 6.39 29.52
N VAL A 148 13.68 5.94 28.29
CA VAL A 148 14.28 6.52 27.07
C VAL A 148 13.43 7.67 26.51
N GLY A 149 12.22 7.86 27.01
CA GLY A 149 11.31 8.92 26.58
C GLY A 149 10.68 8.67 25.20
N ILE A 150 10.38 7.41 24.89
CA ILE A 150 9.68 7.05 23.65
C ILE A 150 8.19 7.37 23.80
N ASP A 151 7.61 8.12 22.87
CA ASP A 151 6.17 8.39 22.86
C ASP A 151 5.37 7.10 22.58
N ARG A 152 4.51 6.72 23.52
CA ARG A 152 3.66 5.54 23.42
C ARG A 152 2.63 5.65 22.29
N ALA A 153 2.12 6.84 22.00
CA ALA A 153 1.11 7.05 20.97
C ALA A 153 1.69 6.93 19.55
N GLU A 154 2.96 7.26 19.38
CA GLU A 154 3.68 7.06 18.11
C GLU A 154 4.12 5.60 17.93
N PHE A 155 4.43 4.91 19.03
CA PHE A 155 4.95 3.56 18.99
C PHE A 155 3.88 2.45 19.01
N ILE A 156 2.77 2.66 19.73
CA ILE A 156 1.71 1.67 19.92
C ILE A 156 0.45 2.15 19.22
N ARG A 157 0.02 1.40 18.22
CA ARG A 157 -1.28 1.64 17.57
C ARG A 157 -2.42 1.17 18.47
N THR A 158 -3.17 2.10 19.03
CA THR A 158 -4.42 1.82 19.76
C THR A 158 -5.53 1.49 18.75
N SER A 159 -6.12 0.31 18.88
CA SER A 159 -7.30 -0.11 18.11
C SER A 159 -8.58 0.36 18.78
#